data_AF-A0AA84Z7V2-F1
#
_entry.id   AF-A0AA84Z7V2-F1
#
_cell.length_a   1.000
_cell.length_b   1.000
_cell.length_c   1.000
_cell.angle_alpha   90.00
_cell.angle_beta   90.00
_cell.angle_gamma   90.00
#
_symmetry.space_group_name_H-M   'P 1'
#
loop_
_entity.id
_entity.type
_entity.pdbx_description
1 polymer ?
#
loop_
_entity_poly.entity_id
_entity_poly.type
_entity_poly.pdbx_seq_one_letter_code
_entity_poly.pdbx_strand_id
1 'polypeptide(L)'
;MKRLFQNLLLCILYCMYLNFCYADSHGEKLSKSEFDICVQECGNQYEECSKAIRELWRNFQKNKKQIMKVMNSCCLRGQGDHSQPSTLSFATCVRDRCGAELWGYMCFVKKAL
;
A
#
# COMPACT_ATOMS: atom_id res chain seq x y z
N MET A 1 29.42 13.87 -40.47
CA MET A 1 28.45 14.51 -39.53
C MET A 1 27.03 14.00 -39.68
N LYS A 2 26.42 13.92 -40.88
CA LYS A 2 25.02 13.46 -41.06
C LYS A 2 24.70 12.05 -40.52
N ARG A 3 25.60 11.07 -40.71
CA ARG A 3 25.42 9.68 -40.22
C ARG A 3 25.46 9.54 -38.69
N LEU A 4 26.30 10.33 -38.03
CA LEU A 4 26.38 10.38 -36.55
C LEU A 4 25.08 10.94 -35.95
N PHE A 5 24.53 11.98 -36.58
CA PHE A 5 23.25 12.57 -36.17
C PHE A 5 22.08 11.59 -36.34
N GLN A 6 22.08 10.82 -37.41
CA GLN A 6 21.04 9.83 -37.69
C GLN A 6 21.08 8.64 -36.72
N ASN A 7 22.28 8.16 -36.38
CA ASN A 7 22.43 7.11 -35.36
C ASN A 7 22.04 7.62 -33.97
N LEU A 8 22.35 8.87 -33.64
CA LEU A 8 21.96 9.49 -32.37
C LEU A 8 20.43 9.62 -32.26
N LEU A 9 19.75 10.03 -33.34
CA LEU A 9 18.28 10.09 -33.40
C LEU A 9 17.64 8.71 -33.22
N LEU A 10 18.19 7.66 -33.84
CA LEU A 10 17.71 6.30 -33.67
C LEU A 10 17.88 5.78 -32.23
N CYS A 11 19.02 6.10 -31.59
CA CYS A 11 19.23 5.77 -30.18
C CYS A 11 18.24 6.50 -29.26
N ILE A 12 17.98 7.78 -29.49
CA ILE A 12 17.02 8.56 -28.70
C ILE A 12 15.60 8.00 -28.85
N LEU A 13 15.17 7.67 -30.07
CA LEU A 13 13.87 7.05 -30.33
C LEU A 13 13.74 5.66 -29.68
N TYR A 14 14.81 4.86 -29.71
CA TYR A 14 14.84 3.55 -29.05
C TYR A 14 14.78 3.68 -27.52
N CYS A 15 15.50 4.65 -26.93
CA CYS A 15 15.41 4.95 -25.51
C CYS A 15 14.01 5.45 -25.12
N MET A 16 13.37 6.30 -25.92
CA MET A 16 11.99 6.74 -25.68
C MET A 16 10.99 5.57 -25.75
N TYR A 17 11.18 4.63 -26.68
CA TYR A 17 10.36 3.41 -26.78
C TYR A 17 10.50 2.52 -25.54
N LEU A 18 11.71 2.35 -25.02
CA LEU A 18 11.95 1.59 -23.79
C LEU A 18 11.37 2.27 -22.54
N ASN A 19 11.39 3.61 -22.47
CA ASN A 19 10.79 4.36 -21.36
C ASN A 19 9.25 4.35 -21.40
N PHE A 20 8.63 4.10 -22.56
CA PHE A 20 7.17 4.05 -22.69
C PHE A 20 6.53 2.82 -22.00
N CYS A 21 7.29 1.74 -21.79
CA CYS A 21 6.81 0.56 -21.05
C CYS A 21 6.93 0.69 -19.52
N TYR A 22 7.58 1.76 -19.03
CA TYR A 22 7.71 2.04 -17.59
C TYR A 22 6.72 3.12 -17.11
N ALA A 23 5.80 3.52 -17.97
CA ALA A 23 4.72 4.41 -17.63
C ALA A 23 3.44 3.59 -17.41
N ASP A 24 3.00 3.62 -16.17
CA ASP A 24 1.60 3.48 -15.76
C ASP A 24 1.06 2.06 -15.53
N SER A 25 1.47 1.48 -14.40
CA SER A 25 0.61 0.54 -13.66
C SER A 25 -0.15 1.27 -12.54
N HIS A 26 -0.64 2.50 -12.75
CA HIS A 26 -1.62 3.07 -11.82
C HIS A 26 -2.94 2.32 -11.96
N GLY A 27 -3.02 1.25 -11.16
CA GLY A 27 -4.23 0.67 -10.58
C GLY A 27 -5.42 0.62 -11.51
N GLU A 28 -5.61 -0.53 -12.15
CA GLU A 28 -6.93 -0.92 -12.61
C GLU A 28 -7.92 -0.69 -11.45
N LYS A 29 -8.92 0.17 -11.67
CA LYS A 29 -9.85 0.54 -10.62
C LYS A 29 -10.68 -0.68 -10.28
N LEU A 30 -10.30 -1.36 -9.20
CA LEU A 30 -11.06 -2.48 -8.65
C LEU A 30 -12.52 -2.09 -8.53
N SER A 31 -13.41 -2.95 -9.04
CA SER A 31 -14.82 -2.86 -8.74
C SER A 31 -15.03 -2.94 -7.22
N LYS A 32 -16.23 -2.58 -6.75
CA LYS A 32 -16.49 -2.59 -5.31
C LYS A 32 -16.26 -3.98 -4.68
N SER A 33 -16.69 -5.06 -5.34
CA SER A 33 -16.49 -6.40 -4.77
C SER A 33 -15.02 -6.82 -4.77
N GLU A 34 -14.27 -6.50 -5.83
CA GLU A 34 -12.83 -6.81 -5.89
C GLU A 34 -12.05 -6.03 -4.85
N PHE A 35 -12.44 -4.77 -4.61
CA PHE A 35 -11.88 -3.96 -3.54
C PHE A 35 -12.16 -4.56 -2.16
N ASP A 36 -13.41 -4.94 -1.89
CA ASP A 36 -13.81 -5.51 -0.60
C ASP A 36 -13.07 -6.84 -0.34
N ILE A 37 -12.92 -7.69 -1.37
CA ILE A 37 -12.13 -8.92 -1.30
C ILE A 37 -10.66 -8.62 -1.01
N CYS A 38 -10.06 -7.67 -1.73
CA CYS A 38 -8.67 -7.28 -1.52
C CYS A 38 -8.41 -6.77 -0.10
N VAL A 39 -9.30 -5.91 0.41
CA VAL A 39 -9.22 -5.40 1.78
C VAL A 39 -9.36 -6.54 2.79
N GLN A 40 -10.26 -7.50 2.54
CA GLN A 40 -10.44 -8.66 3.40
C GLN A 40 -9.18 -9.55 3.44
N GLU A 41 -8.53 -9.79 2.31
CA GLU A 41 -7.26 -10.54 2.25
C GLU A 41 -6.15 -9.84 3.04
N CYS A 42 -6.02 -8.52 2.91
CA CYS A 42 -5.11 -7.72 3.72
C CYS A 42 -5.48 -7.73 5.22
N GLY A 43 -6.77 -7.87 5.54
CA GLY A 43 -7.30 -7.97 6.89
C GLY A 43 -6.71 -9.11 7.71
N ASN A 44 -6.26 -10.20 7.08
CA ASN A 44 -5.59 -11.30 7.76
C ASN A 44 -4.30 -10.84 8.48
N GLN A 45 -3.51 -9.98 7.85
CA GLN A 45 -2.28 -9.43 8.48
C GLN A 45 -2.61 -8.59 9.73
N TYR A 46 -3.72 -7.84 9.65
CA TYR A 46 -4.21 -7.06 10.77
C TYR A 46 -4.74 -7.96 11.91
N GLU A 47 -5.49 -9.01 11.58
CA GLU A 47 -6.00 -9.95 12.58
C GLU A 47 -4.87 -10.67 13.30
N GLU A 48 -3.88 -11.18 12.58
CA GLU A 48 -2.71 -11.84 13.16
C GLU A 48 -1.95 -10.92 14.11
N CYS A 49 -1.69 -9.68 13.70
CA CYS A 49 -0.98 -8.72 14.52
C CYS A 49 -1.79 -8.26 15.75
N SER A 50 -3.12 -8.19 15.64
CA SER A 50 -4.00 -7.74 16.73
C SER A 50 -4.36 -8.84 17.74
N LYS A 51 -4.07 -10.13 17.47
CA LYS A 51 -4.25 -11.23 18.44
C LYS A 51 -3.56 -10.96 19.78
N ALA A 52 -2.38 -10.33 19.74
CA ALA A 52 -1.58 -10.02 20.92
C ALA A 52 -2.26 -9.04 21.90
N ILE A 53 -3.27 -8.29 21.44
CA ILE A 53 -3.97 -7.30 22.27
C ILE A 53 -5.41 -7.70 22.62
N ARG A 54 -5.84 -8.92 22.24
CA ARG A 54 -7.21 -9.42 22.49
C ARG A 54 -7.60 -9.31 23.98
N GLU A 55 -6.68 -9.71 24.86
CA GLU A 55 -6.88 -9.63 26.32
C GLU A 55 -6.85 -8.20 26.87
N LEU A 56 -6.14 -7.28 26.21
CA LEU A 56 -6.05 -5.89 26.65
C LEU A 56 -7.40 -5.16 26.52
N TRP A 57 -8.25 -5.59 25.58
CA TRP A 57 -9.58 -5.02 25.36
C TRP A 57 -10.53 -5.20 26.56
N ARG A 58 -10.37 -6.27 27.36
CA ARG A 58 -11.16 -6.50 28.58
C ARG A 58 -11.09 -5.32 29.55
N ASN A 59 -9.95 -4.63 29.61
CA ASN A 59 -9.71 -3.45 30.44
C ASN A 59 -9.28 -2.26 29.58
N PHE A 60 -10.08 -1.91 28.57
CA PHE A 60 -9.78 -0.86 27.60
C PHE A 60 -9.31 0.46 28.25
N GLN A 61 -10.00 0.93 29.30
CA GLN A 61 -9.66 2.22 29.94
C GLN A 61 -8.23 2.24 30.49
N LYS A 62 -7.78 1.13 31.08
CA LYS A 62 -6.42 0.99 31.64
C LYS A 62 -5.38 0.75 30.53
N ASN A 63 -5.76 0.05 29.46
CA ASN A 63 -4.85 -0.42 28.42
C ASN A 63 -4.90 0.42 27.14
N LYS A 64 -5.71 1.49 27.08
CA LYS A 64 -5.95 2.28 25.86
C LYS A 64 -4.67 2.68 25.15
N LYS A 65 -3.66 3.17 25.87
CA LYS A 65 -2.37 3.58 25.28
C LYS A 65 -1.65 2.40 24.63
N GLN A 66 -1.66 1.23 25.26
CA GLN A 66 -1.01 0.03 24.76
C GLN A 66 -1.76 -0.54 23.55
N ILE A 67 -3.09 -0.57 23.61
CA ILE A 67 -3.96 -0.95 22.48
C ILE A 67 -3.67 -0.04 21.28
N MET A 68 -3.69 1.29 21.48
CA MET A 68 -3.41 2.23 20.40
C MET A 68 -2.01 2.08 19.82
N LYS A 69 -1.01 1.82 20.66
CA LYS A 69 0.38 1.61 20.21
C LYS A 69 0.48 0.38 19.29
N VAL A 70 -0.10 -0.74 19.70
CA VAL A 70 -0.06 -1.97 18.88
C VAL A 70 -0.89 -1.80 17.63
N MET A 71 -2.10 -1.26 17.74
CA MET A 71 -2.98 -0.99 16.60
C MET A 71 -2.29 -0.11 15.55
N ASN A 72 -1.69 1.02 15.96
CA ASN A 72 -0.96 1.89 15.04
C ASN A 72 0.21 1.14 14.36
N SER A 73 0.93 0.29 15.09
CA SER A 73 2.03 -0.50 14.51
C SER A 73 1.54 -1.59 13.56
N CYS A 74 0.45 -2.28 13.87
CA CYS A 74 -0.11 -3.32 12.99
C CYS A 74 -0.72 -2.73 11.71
N CYS A 75 -1.15 -1.48 11.82
CA CYS A 75 -2.02 -0.89 10.83
C CYS A 75 -1.34 0.13 9.94
N LEU A 76 -0.64 1.09 10.52
CA LEU A 76 -0.13 2.28 9.82
C LEU A 76 1.38 2.23 9.59
N ARG A 77 2.05 1.15 10.01
CA ARG A 77 3.51 1.04 9.91
C ARG A 77 3.94 1.03 8.44
N GLY A 78 4.80 1.98 8.08
CA GLY A 78 5.31 2.10 6.71
C GLY A 78 4.32 2.70 5.71
N GLN A 79 3.19 3.25 6.16
CA GLN A 79 2.17 3.83 5.27
C GLN A 79 2.76 4.87 4.29
N GLY A 80 3.55 5.82 4.80
CA GLY A 80 4.12 6.90 3.97
C GLY A 80 5.39 6.52 3.20
N ASP A 81 5.93 5.32 3.42
CA ASP A 81 7.16 4.85 2.77
C ASP A 81 6.81 3.81 1.71
N HIS A 82 6.79 4.24 0.45
CA HIS A 82 6.47 3.41 -0.72
C HIS A 82 7.54 2.37 -1.05
N SER A 83 8.70 2.39 -0.37
CA SER A 83 9.71 1.34 -0.50
C SER A 83 9.44 0.13 0.41
N GLN A 84 8.52 0.26 1.36
CA GLN A 84 8.20 -0.81 2.30
C GLN A 84 7.37 -1.91 1.63
N PRO A 85 7.62 -3.19 1.98
CA PRO A 85 6.90 -4.31 1.40
C PRO A 85 5.43 -4.33 1.86
N SER A 86 4.56 -4.84 0.98
CA SER A 86 3.12 -5.00 1.23
C SER A 86 2.77 -5.93 2.41
N THR A 87 3.75 -6.63 2.98
CA THR A 87 3.60 -7.56 4.13
C THR A 87 3.92 -6.92 5.47
N LEU A 88 4.38 -5.67 5.48
CA LEU A 88 4.81 -4.98 6.71
C LEU A 88 3.65 -4.63 7.64
N SER A 89 2.54 -4.17 7.06
CA SER A 89 1.34 -3.76 7.77
C SER A 89 0.11 -3.80 6.88
N PHE A 90 -1.05 -3.63 7.51
CA PHE A 90 -2.30 -3.47 6.79
C PHE A 90 -2.25 -2.29 5.79
N ALA A 91 -1.68 -1.13 6.17
CA ALA A 91 -1.54 0.03 5.30
C ALA A 91 -0.74 -0.28 4.03
N THR A 92 0.42 -0.93 4.18
CA THR A 92 1.26 -1.27 3.02
C THR A 92 0.57 -2.29 2.13
N CYS A 93 -0.19 -3.23 2.70
CA CYS A 93 -0.96 -4.20 1.94
C CYS A 93 -2.06 -3.53 1.10
N VAL A 94 -2.91 -2.72 1.74
CA VAL A 94 -4.04 -2.07 1.02
C VAL A 94 -3.58 -1.02 0.02
N ARG A 95 -2.45 -0.36 0.28
CA ARG A 95 -1.81 0.57 -0.66
C ARG A 95 -1.35 -0.15 -1.92
N ASP A 96 -0.52 -1.18 -1.75
CA ASP A 96 0.15 -1.84 -2.88
C ASP A 96 -0.80 -2.76 -3.66
N ARG A 97 -1.75 -3.42 -2.97
CA ARG A 97 -2.67 -4.39 -3.58
C ARG A 97 -4.02 -3.80 -3.96
N CYS A 98 -4.56 -2.92 -3.13
CA CYS A 98 -5.93 -2.42 -3.28
C CYS A 98 -6.00 -0.96 -3.77
N GLY A 99 -4.84 -0.29 -3.92
CA GLY A 99 -4.78 1.13 -4.29
C GLY A 99 -5.48 2.03 -3.27
N ALA A 100 -5.40 1.71 -1.98
CA ALA A 100 -6.09 2.43 -0.91
C ALA A 100 -5.12 3.00 0.12
N GLU A 101 -5.54 4.08 0.78
CA GLU A 101 -4.81 4.64 1.90
C GLU A 101 -5.64 4.55 3.18
N LEU A 102 -4.95 4.43 4.31
CA LEU A 102 -5.59 4.43 5.62
C LEU A 102 -5.62 5.84 6.22
N TRP A 103 -6.69 6.17 6.93
CA TRP A 103 -6.79 7.44 7.62
C TRP A 103 -7.10 7.26 9.11
N GLY A 104 -6.38 8.03 9.93
CA GLY A 104 -6.56 8.09 11.37
C GLY A 104 -6.04 6.87 12.14
N TYR A 105 -6.11 6.96 13.46
CA TYR A 105 -5.54 5.96 14.38
C TYR A 105 -6.29 4.62 14.41
N MET A 106 -7.40 4.49 13.68
CA MET A 106 -8.32 3.35 13.77
C MET A 106 -8.43 2.54 12.47
N CYS A 107 -7.45 2.65 11.57
CA CYS A 107 -7.36 1.78 10.39
C CYS A 107 -8.53 1.90 9.42
N PHE A 108 -9.09 3.10 9.26
CA PHE A 108 -10.17 3.28 8.31
C PHE A 108 -9.60 3.28 6.89
N VAL A 109 -10.03 2.31 6.10
CA VAL A 109 -9.72 2.23 4.67
C VAL A 109 -10.51 3.31 3.95
N LYS A 110 -9.82 4.20 3.24
CA LYS A 110 -10.42 5.07 2.24
C LYS A 110 -9.95 4.62 0.86
N LYS A 111 -10.90 4.37 -0.03
CA LYS A 111 -10.61 4.14 -1.44
C LYS A 111 -9.94 5.39 -2.00
N ALA A 112 -8.74 5.27 -2.55
CA ALA A 112 -8.13 6.37 -3.28
C ALA A 112 -8.93 6.57 -4.58
N LEU A 113 -9.30 7.82 -4.86
CA LEU A 113 -10.12 8.22 -6.01
C LEU A 113 -9.33 8.20 -7.32
#